data_AF-A0A250FDA4-F1
#
_entry.id   AF-A0A250FDA4-F1
#
_cell.length_a   1.000
_cell.length_b   1.000
_cell.length_c   1.000
_cell.angle_alpha   90.00
_cell.angle_beta   90.00
_cell.angle_gamma   90.00
#
_symmetry.space_group_name_H-M   'P 1'
#
loop_
_entity.id
_entity.type
_entity.pdbx_description
1 polymer ?
#
loop_
_entity_poly.entity_id
_entity_poly.type
_entity_poly.pdbx_seq_one_letter_code
_entity_poly.pdbx_strand_id
1 'polypeptide(L)'
;MKKILTFLCAAALVACGKDDKGGENPTPTPHYDNLSVATNTVSFTTLSSTQSVGITAGSGSYTATTALPIVSLEVVSNTLQLTSVATGTTTVTVVDTKSQQKAEITVSVKALYSVESETITHSDRHNFADDTHLVLTGVKAVGDNVFKGFGEFISVTTKGVETFGNNAFHSCQQVEYINLEGVKSIGTGAFQSNASVKTVTITGVEGSPLKLGKEAFANCAELKTVSLPAQTNEIGASAFNFCRQLVSLRIAAPEPPKVFRTTFPSKVPGTNRVLYVPKGSKAKYEAVAFWKDKFSSIEETDFY
;
A
#
# COMPACT_ATOMS: atom_id res chain seq x y z
N MET A 1 76.03 4.20 5.18
CA MET A 1 75.56 3.92 6.56
C MET A 1 75.33 2.41 6.65
N LYS A 2 76.34 1.59 6.99
CA LYS A 2 76.50 0.82 8.25
C LYS A 2 75.15 0.22 8.73
N LYS A 3 74.92 -1.10 8.86
CA LYS A 3 75.71 -2.23 9.43
C LYS A 3 75.29 -3.54 8.70
N ILE A 4 76.14 -4.47 8.22
CA ILE A 4 77.00 -5.48 8.89
C ILE A 4 76.31 -6.22 10.06
N LEU A 5 75.96 -7.52 9.88
CA LEU A 5 76.53 -8.64 10.67
C LEU A 5 76.19 -10.03 10.08
N THR A 6 77.26 -10.70 9.64
CA THR A 6 77.64 -12.13 9.53
C THR A 6 77.10 -13.05 10.65
N PHE A 7 77.10 -14.40 10.67
CA PHE A 7 77.86 -15.55 10.11
C PHE A 7 76.98 -16.81 10.46
N LEU A 8 76.85 -17.91 9.71
CA LEU A 8 77.74 -19.09 9.79
C LEU A 8 77.39 -20.18 8.73
N CYS A 9 78.44 -20.76 8.16
CA CYS A 9 78.50 -21.91 7.26
C CYS A 9 78.01 -23.24 7.88
N ALA A 10 77.50 -24.14 7.05
CA ALA A 10 78.15 -25.43 6.77
C ALA A 10 77.48 -26.12 5.56
N ALA A 11 78.30 -26.47 4.57
CA ALA A 11 77.90 -27.26 3.41
C ALA A 11 77.88 -28.75 3.76
N ALA A 12 76.89 -29.48 3.24
CA ALA A 12 77.02 -30.90 2.93
C ALA A 12 76.09 -31.25 1.76
N LEU A 13 76.69 -31.43 0.58
CA LEU A 13 76.11 -32.19 -0.53
C LEU A 13 76.41 -33.66 -0.26
N VAL A 14 75.39 -34.49 -0.04
CA VAL A 14 75.45 -35.94 -0.30
C VAL A 14 74.12 -36.39 -0.88
N ALA A 15 74.22 -37.07 -2.02
CA ALA A 15 73.15 -37.67 -2.81
C ALA A 15 72.57 -38.93 -2.15
N CYS A 16 71.28 -39.22 -2.39
CA CYS A 16 70.79 -40.50 -2.93
C CYS A 16 69.26 -40.62 -2.83
N GLY A 17 68.67 -41.26 -3.85
CA GLY A 17 67.52 -42.15 -3.69
C GLY A 17 66.13 -41.51 -3.78
N LYS A 18 65.50 -41.67 -4.94
CA LYS A 18 64.05 -41.65 -5.12
C LYS A 18 63.36 -42.58 -4.12
N ASP A 19 62.24 -42.15 -3.56
CA ASP A 19 60.91 -42.78 -3.66
C ASP A 19 59.97 -42.23 -2.57
N ASP A 20 59.42 -41.02 -2.77
CA ASP A 20 58.27 -40.55 -1.99
C ASP A 20 57.02 -40.61 -2.87
N LYS A 21 56.25 -41.70 -2.71
CA LYS A 21 54.83 -41.70 -3.08
C LYS A 21 54.07 -40.86 -2.04
N GLY A 22 54.15 -39.54 -2.18
CA GLY A 22 53.21 -38.63 -1.55
C GLY A 22 51.83 -38.85 -2.16
N GLY A 23 50.98 -39.62 -1.49
CA GLY A 23 49.56 -39.62 -1.77
C GLY A 23 49.03 -38.21 -1.49
N GLU A 24 48.65 -37.49 -2.54
CA GLU A 24 47.78 -36.32 -2.39
C GLU A 24 46.51 -36.82 -1.70
N ASN A 25 46.38 -36.52 -0.41
CA ASN A 25 45.13 -36.75 0.29
C ASN A 25 44.14 -35.75 -0.34
N PRO A 26 43.11 -36.20 -1.08
CA PRO A 26 42.21 -35.28 -1.75
C PRO A 26 41.61 -34.37 -0.69
N THR A 27 41.76 -33.05 -0.88
CA THR A 27 41.18 -32.06 0.02
C THR A 27 39.70 -32.40 0.21
N PRO A 28 39.18 -32.49 1.46
CA PRO A 28 37.78 -32.82 1.69
C PRO A 28 36.91 -31.90 0.85
N THR A 29 36.11 -32.47 -0.04
CA THR A 29 35.18 -31.68 -0.84
C THR A 29 34.21 -31.05 0.14
N PRO A 30 34.10 -29.71 0.19
CA PRO A 30 33.19 -29.07 1.14
C PRO A 30 31.77 -29.56 0.86
N HIS A 31 31.14 -30.15 1.88
CA HIS A 31 29.75 -30.58 1.83
C HIS A 31 28.88 -29.39 2.21
N TYR A 32 27.95 -29.03 1.33
CA TYR A 32 26.98 -27.97 1.55
C TYR A 32 25.59 -28.58 1.72
N ASP A 33 24.77 -27.96 2.56
CA ASP A 33 23.36 -28.31 2.67
C ASP A 33 22.63 -28.13 1.34
N ASN A 34 21.55 -28.88 1.15
CA ASN A 34 20.72 -28.74 -0.03
C ASN A 34 20.07 -27.36 -0.08
N LEU A 35 20.30 -26.64 -1.19
CA LEU A 35 19.71 -25.33 -1.45
C LEU A 35 18.20 -25.40 -1.33
N SER A 36 17.63 -24.51 -0.52
CA SER A 36 16.19 -24.36 -0.37
C SER A 36 15.82 -22.89 -0.19
N VAL A 37 14.58 -22.57 -0.57
CA VAL A 37 13.99 -21.24 -0.45
C VAL A 37 12.69 -21.34 0.33
N ALA A 38 12.32 -20.27 1.03
CA ALA A 38 11.16 -20.24 1.93
C ALA A 38 9.81 -20.45 1.22
N THR A 39 9.74 -20.20 -0.09
CA THR A 39 8.57 -20.45 -0.93
C THR A 39 9.00 -20.74 -2.36
N ASN A 40 8.24 -21.59 -3.05
CA ASN A 40 8.39 -21.85 -4.49
C ASN A 40 7.47 -20.97 -5.35
N THR A 41 6.65 -20.11 -4.74
CA THR A 41 5.76 -19.19 -5.44
C THR A 41 5.73 -17.81 -4.81
N VAL A 42 5.66 -16.77 -5.64
CA VAL A 42 5.46 -15.37 -5.23
C VAL A 42 4.45 -14.73 -6.18
N SER A 43 3.50 -13.97 -5.64
CA SER A 43 2.52 -13.25 -6.45
C SER A 43 2.57 -11.75 -6.16
N PHE A 44 2.46 -10.94 -7.21
CA PHE A 44 2.34 -9.50 -7.14
C PHE A 44 1.03 -9.06 -7.80
N THR A 45 0.37 -8.08 -7.19
CA THR A 45 -0.83 -7.42 -7.73
C THR A 45 -0.56 -5.96 -8.13
N THR A 46 0.59 -5.43 -7.73
CA THR A 46 1.01 -4.05 -7.95
C THR A 46 2.40 -4.03 -8.56
N LEU A 47 2.60 -3.25 -9.63
CA LEU A 47 3.91 -2.99 -10.21
C LEU A 47 4.79 -2.18 -9.25
N SER A 48 6.11 -2.33 -9.36
CA SER A 48 7.11 -1.65 -8.51
C SER A 48 7.01 -1.95 -7.01
N SER A 49 6.34 -3.04 -6.62
CA SER A 49 6.33 -3.51 -5.25
C SER A 49 7.41 -4.57 -5.03
N THR A 50 8.03 -4.56 -3.84
CA THR A 50 9.13 -5.47 -3.50
C THR A 50 8.68 -6.48 -2.45
N GLN A 51 9.05 -7.75 -2.64
CA GLN A 51 8.88 -8.81 -1.66
C GLN A 51 10.21 -9.53 -1.42
N SER A 52 10.39 -10.03 -0.20
CA SER A 52 11.60 -10.75 0.20
C SER A 52 11.32 -12.24 0.35
N VAL A 53 12.16 -13.08 -0.25
CA VAL A 53 12.17 -14.53 -0.07
C VAL A 53 13.47 -14.94 0.61
N GLY A 54 13.34 -15.64 1.75
CA GLY A 54 14.49 -16.21 2.45
C GLY A 54 15.08 -17.40 1.71
N ILE A 55 16.40 -17.47 1.62
CA ILE A 55 17.15 -18.65 1.20
C ILE A 55 17.50 -19.42 2.48
N THR A 56 16.85 -20.57 2.66
CA THR A 56 16.75 -21.26 3.97
C THR A 56 17.84 -22.29 4.22
N ALA A 57 18.51 -22.77 3.18
CA ALA A 57 19.70 -23.62 3.29
C ALA A 57 20.57 -23.46 2.04
N GLY A 58 21.86 -23.79 2.16
CA GLY A 58 22.86 -23.63 1.11
C GLY A 58 24.20 -23.13 1.67
N SER A 59 25.09 -22.69 0.79
CA SER A 59 26.48 -22.33 1.10
C SER A 59 26.68 -20.91 1.63
N GLY A 60 25.61 -20.10 1.66
CA GLY A 60 25.64 -18.68 2.01
C GLY A 60 26.11 -17.75 0.90
N SER A 61 26.27 -18.25 -0.34
CA SER A 61 26.62 -17.44 -1.50
C SER A 61 25.73 -17.78 -2.68
N TYR A 62 24.94 -16.80 -3.13
CA TYR A 62 23.87 -17.04 -4.09
C TYR A 62 23.86 -15.99 -5.20
N THR A 63 23.41 -16.41 -6.38
CA THR A 63 22.98 -15.53 -7.46
C THR A 63 21.54 -15.87 -7.83
N ALA A 64 20.85 -14.94 -8.49
CA ALA A 64 19.50 -15.17 -8.97
C ALA A 64 19.34 -14.60 -10.39
N THR A 65 18.56 -15.30 -11.21
CA THR A 65 18.20 -14.89 -12.57
C THR A 65 16.71 -15.08 -12.79
N THR A 66 16.13 -14.33 -13.74
CA THR A 66 14.72 -14.45 -14.12
C THR A 66 14.62 -14.81 -15.60
N ALA A 67 13.70 -15.71 -15.94
CA ALA A 67 13.47 -16.14 -17.33
C ALA A 67 12.90 -15.01 -18.21
N LEU A 68 12.01 -14.19 -17.64
CA LEU A 68 11.43 -13.01 -18.27
C LEU A 68 11.63 -11.78 -17.37
N PRO A 69 11.72 -10.56 -17.92
CA PRO A 69 11.94 -9.33 -17.16
C PRO A 69 10.65 -8.83 -16.45
N ILE A 70 9.97 -9.75 -15.77
CA ILE A 70 8.73 -9.52 -15.01
C ILE A 70 9.04 -9.06 -13.59
N VAL A 71 10.22 -9.42 -13.05
CA VAL A 71 10.76 -8.91 -11.79
C VAL A 71 12.21 -8.50 -11.95
N SER A 72 12.64 -7.50 -11.19
CA SER A 72 14.06 -7.25 -10.89
C SER A 72 14.44 -7.96 -9.59
N LEU A 73 15.71 -8.34 -9.48
CA LEU A 73 16.20 -9.21 -8.41
C LEU A 73 17.40 -8.54 -7.71
N GLU A 74 17.42 -8.61 -6.39
CA GLU A 74 18.58 -8.25 -5.57
C GLU A 74 18.81 -9.33 -4.51
N VAL A 75 20.02 -9.89 -4.44
CA VAL A 75 20.39 -10.87 -3.41
C VAL A 75 21.18 -10.14 -2.32
N VAL A 76 20.62 -10.07 -1.12
CA VAL A 76 21.25 -9.48 0.06
C VAL A 76 21.44 -10.57 1.11
N SER A 77 22.67 -11.08 1.22
CA SER A 77 23.00 -12.23 2.07
C SER A 77 22.12 -13.45 1.75
N ASN A 78 21.31 -13.91 2.71
CA ASN A 78 20.40 -15.05 2.53
C ASN A 78 18.97 -14.60 2.15
N THR A 79 18.80 -13.39 1.61
CA THR A 79 17.50 -12.85 1.21
C THR A 79 17.52 -12.49 -0.27
N LEU A 80 16.57 -13.00 -1.03
CA LEU A 80 16.27 -12.58 -2.38
C LEU A 80 15.13 -11.53 -2.32
N GLN A 81 15.42 -10.29 -2.72
CA GLN A 81 14.41 -9.28 -2.97
C GLN A 81 13.95 -9.35 -4.42
N LEU A 82 12.64 -9.41 -4.63
CA LEU A 82 11.99 -9.41 -5.92
C LEU A 82 11.14 -8.15 -6.04
N THR A 83 11.38 -7.32 -7.06
CA THR A 83 10.55 -6.14 -7.33
C THR A 83 9.79 -6.35 -8.64
N SER A 84 8.46 -6.21 -8.64
CA SER A 84 7.64 -6.36 -9.84
C SER A 84 7.94 -5.27 -10.88
N VAL A 85 8.15 -5.67 -12.13
CA VAL A 85 8.52 -4.80 -13.26
C VAL A 85 7.45 -4.80 -14.35
N ALA A 86 6.90 -5.98 -14.68
CA ALA A 86 5.88 -6.12 -15.72
C ALA A 86 4.89 -7.23 -15.34
N THR A 87 3.71 -7.23 -15.95
CA THR A 87 2.71 -8.28 -15.75
C THR A 87 3.06 -9.57 -16.49
N GLY A 88 2.65 -10.72 -15.94
CA GLY A 88 2.84 -12.04 -16.54
C GLY A 88 3.33 -13.04 -15.51
N THR A 89 3.90 -14.16 -15.97
CA THR A 89 4.54 -15.15 -15.10
C THR A 89 5.98 -15.39 -15.56
N THR A 90 6.92 -15.47 -14.61
CA THR A 90 8.33 -15.81 -14.84
C THR A 90 8.79 -16.84 -13.82
N THR A 91 9.84 -17.59 -14.14
CA THR A 91 10.57 -18.40 -13.18
C THR A 91 11.82 -17.65 -12.76
N VAL A 92 12.00 -17.50 -11.45
CA VAL A 92 13.25 -17.05 -10.85
C VAL A 92 14.06 -18.27 -10.42
N THR A 93 15.30 -18.34 -10.89
CA THR A 93 16.23 -19.41 -10.53
C THR A 93 17.29 -18.86 -9.59
N VAL A 94 17.30 -19.34 -8.34
CA VAL A 94 18.37 -19.10 -7.37
C VAL A 94 19.43 -20.18 -7.56
N VAL A 95 20.69 -19.77 -7.63
CA VAL A 95 21.84 -20.66 -7.80
C VAL A 95 22.77 -20.48 -6.61
N ASP A 96 23.11 -21.59 -5.96
CA ASP A 96 24.21 -21.63 -5.00
C ASP A 96 25.54 -21.61 -5.77
N THR A 97 26.35 -20.57 -5.54
CA THR A 97 27.57 -20.35 -6.34
C THR A 97 28.67 -21.35 -6.03
N LYS A 98 28.59 -22.07 -4.90
CA LYS A 98 29.60 -23.06 -4.49
C LYS A 98 29.14 -24.49 -4.82
N SER A 99 27.90 -24.85 -4.48
CA SER A 99 27.38 -26.21 -4.71
C SER A 99 26.79 -26.39 -6.11
N GLN A 100 26.52 -25.30 -6.84
CA GLN A 100 25.84 -25.27 -8.15
C GLN A 100 24.39 -25.81 -8.12
N GLN A 101 23.84 -26.05 -6.93
CA GLN A 101 22.44 -26.43 -6.76
C GLN A 101 21.52 -25.27 -7.13
N LYS A 102 20.31 -25.61 -7.56
CA LYS A 102 19.31 -24.66 -8.04
C LYS A 102 18.00 -24.80 -7.27
N ALA A 103 17.36 -23.68 -7.00
CA ALA A 103 15.99 -23.60 -6.51
C ALA A 103 15.20 -22.67 -7.43
N GLU A 104 13.95 -23.05 -7.71
CA GLU A 104 13.07 -22.30 -8.61
C GLU A 104 11.90 -21.71 -7.85
N ILE A 105 11.56 -20.48 -8.19
CA ILE A 105 10.42 -19.73 -7.65
C ILE A 105 9.58 -19.28 -8.85
N THR A 106 8.33 -19.73 -8.90
CA THR A 106 7.37 -19.21 -9.88
C THR A 106 6.84 -17.86 -9.40
N VAL A 107 7.04 -16.82 -10.20
CA VAL A 107 6.59 -15.47 -9.88
C VAL A 107 5.50 -15.04 -10.85
N SER A 108 4.32 -14.71 -10.33
CA SER A 108 3.20 -14.19 -11.12
C SER A 108 2.92 -12.73 -10.75
N VAL A 109 2.83 -11.86 -11.74
CA VAL A 109 2.47 -10.46 -11.59
C VAL A 109 1.17 -10.24 -12.36
N LYS A 110 0.04 -10.18 -11.64
CA LYS A 110 -1.28 -9.91 -12.23
C LYS A 110 -1.59 -8.43 -12.10
N ALA A 111 -1.76 -7.71 -13.21
CA ALA A 111 -2.37 -6.38 -13.13
C ALA A 111 -3.84 -6.55 -12.77
N LEU A 112 -4.25 -5.97 -11.65
CA LEU A 112 -5.67 -5.87 -11.29
C LEU A 112 -6.34 -4.67 -11.98
N TYR A 113 -5.53 -3.72 -12.43
CA TYR A 113 -5.94 -2.46 -13.05
C TYR A 113 -4.77 -1.87 -13.88
N SER A 114 -5.10 -0.97 -14.81
CA SER A 114 -4.12 -0.24 -15.62
C SER A 114 -3.76 1.08 -14.96
N VAL A 115 -2.46 1.41 -14.97
CA VAL A 115 -1.93 2.66 -14.42
C VAL A 115 -1.20 3.43 -15.51
N GLU A 116 -1.58 4.70 -15.70
CA GLU A 116 -0.92 5.65 -16.60
C GLU A 116 -0.60 6.91 -15.81
N SER A 117 0.66 7.37 -15.84
CA SER A 117 1.10 8.55 -15.09
C SER A 117 0.66 8.54 -13.61
N GLU A 118 0.93 7.42 -12.93
CA GLU A 118 0.56 7.16 -11.53
C GLU A 118 -0.96 7.21 -11.25
N THR A 119 -1.80 7.22 -12.28
CA THR A 119 -3.26 7.25 -12.19
C THR A 119 -3.82 5.91 -12.61
N ILE A 120 -4.69 5.30 -11.80
CA ILE A 120 -5.46 4.15 -12.25
C ILE A 120 -6.47 4.64 -13.29
N THR A 121 -6.36 4.17 -14.53
CA THR A 121 -7.21 4.61 -15.66
C THR A 121 -8.28 3.61 -16.03
N HIS A 122 -8.07 2.32 -15.71
CA HIS A 122 -8.99 1.26 -16.05
C HIS A 122 -8.91 0.09 -15.06
N SER A 123 -10.02 -0.58 -14.82
CA SER A 123 -10.09 -1.80 -14.01
C SER A 123 -11.18 -2.73 -14.53
N ASP A 124 -11.01 -4.03 -14.32
CA ASP A 124 -12.01 -5.06 -14.59
C ASP A 124 -12.38 -5.75 -13.28
N ARG A 125 -13.67 -5.78 -12.97
CA ARG A 125 -14.19 -6.42 -11.76
C ARG A 125 -13.84 -7.91 -11.66
N HIS A 126 -13.70 -8.61 -12.79
CA HIS A 126 -13.33 -10.03 -12.81
C HIS A 126 -11.88 -10.27 -12.35
N ASN A 127 -11.07 -9.22 -12.20
CA ASN A 127 -9.74 -9.34 -11.63
C ASN A 127 -9.75 -9.55 -10.11
N PHE A 128 -10.85 -9.21 -9.45
CA PHE A 128 -11.01 -9.25 -8.00
C PHE A 128 -11.90 -10.43 -7.62
N ALA A 129 -11.58 -11.04 -6.48
CA ALA A 129 -12.46 -12.04 -5.89
C ALA A 129 -13.60 -11.32 -5.14
N ASP A 130 -14.70 -12.03 -4.91
CA ASP A 130 -15.70 -11.56 -3.95
C ASP A 130 -15.06 -11.36 -2.57
N ASP A 131 -15.70 -10.53 -1.75
CA ASP A 131 -15.24 -10.18 -0.41
C ASP A 131 -13.82 -9.53 -0.34
N THR A 132 -13.39 -8.87 -1.42
CA THR A 132 -12.06 -8.25 -1.51
C THR A 132 -11.94 -7.01 -0.61
N HIS A 133 -10.85 -6.96 0.17
CA HIS A 133 -10.37 -5.74 0.81
C HIS A 133 -9.43 -5.01 -0.14
N LEU A 134 -9.95 -4.01 -0.88
CA LEU A 134 -9.13 -3.25 -1.83
C LEU A 134 -8.13 -2.37 -1.08
N VAL A 135 -6.85 -2.54 -1.38
CA VAL A 135 -5.76 -1.72 -0.86
C VAL A 135 -5.02 -1.08 -2.04
N LEU A 136 -5.04 0.25 -2.14
CA LEU A 136 -4.32 0.99 -3.18
C LEU A 136 -3.09 1.68 -2.58
N THR A 137 -1.92 1.29 -3.08
CA THR A 137 -0.61 1.87 -2.75
C THR A 137 0.19 2.09 -4.03
N GLY A 138 1.14 3.03 -4.00
CA GLY A 138 2.03 3.27 -5.14
C GLY A 138 1.36 3.96 -6.35
N VAL A 139 0.17 4.51 -6.18
CA VAL A 139 -0.54 5.32 -7.18
C VAL A 139 -0.95 6.65 -6.55
N LYS A 140 -1.04 7.69 -7.38
CA LYS A 140 -1.39 9.05 -6.96
C LYS A 140 -2.84 9.42 -7.20
N ALA A 141 -3.50 8.75 -8.15
CA ALA A 141 -4.90 9.04 -8.44
C ALA A 141 -5.69 7.81 -8.89
N VAL A 142 -7.00 7.90 -8.75
CA VAL A 142 -7.98 7.00 -9.37
C VAL A 142 -8.79 7.84 -10.35
N GLY A 143 -8.83 7.44 -11.62
CA GLY A 143 -9.56 8.12 -12.67
C GLY A 143 -11.08 8.02 -12.53
N ASP A 144 -11.78 8.68 -13.45
CA ASP A 144 -13.24 8.71 -13.48
C ASP A 144 -13.83 7.31 -13.75
N ASN A 145 -14.87 6.95 -12.99
CA ASN A 145 -15.63 5.69 -13.11
C ASN A 145 -14.84 4.36 -12.99
N VAL A 146 -13.55 4.39 -12.61
CA VAL A 146 -12.65 3.22 -12.67
C VAL A 146 -13.17 1.98 -11.93
N PHE A 147 -13.74 2.16 -10.74
CA PHE A 147 -14.31 1.10 -9.91
C PHE A 147 -15.83 1.22 -9.78
N LYS A 148 -16.48 1.95 -10.69
CA LYS A 148 -17.92 2.17 -10.63
C LYS A 148 -18.69 0.83 -10.71
N GLY A 149 -19.56 0.59 -9.73
CA GLY A 149 -20.44 -0.58 -9.69
C GLY A 149 -19.77 -1.87 -9.22
N PHE A 150 -18.52 -1.80 -8.74
CA PHE A 150 -17.80 -2.99 -8.28
C PHE A 150 -18.47 -3.55 -7.03
N GLY A 151 -18.98 -4.77 -7.15
CA GLY A 151 -19.68 -5.49 -6.08
C GLY A 151 -18.74 -6.31 -5.22
N GLU A 152 -17.47 -6.41 -5.59
CA GLU A 152 -16.49 -7.32 -5.02
C GLU A 152 -15.86 -6.80 -3.72
N PHE A 153 -16.01 -5.51 -3.42
CA PHE A 153 -15.24 -4.86 -2.35
C PHE A 153 -15.99 -4.79 -1.04
N ILE A 154 -15.36 -5.24 0.05
CA ILE A 154 -15.82 -5.06 1.44
C ILE A 154 -15.23 -3.78 2.05
N SER A 155 -14.01 -3.42 1.66
CA SER A 155 -13.39 -2.19 2.11
C SER A 155 -12.54 -1.56 1.03
N VAL A 156 -12.39 -0.23 1.10
CA VAL A 156 -11.45 0.54 0.31
C VAL A 156 -10.47 1.23 1.24
N THR A 157 -9.20 0.84 1.15
CA THR A 157 -8.09 1.46 1.89
C THR A 157 -7.08 2.03 0.91
N THR A 158 -6.69 3.30 1.06
CA THR A 158 -5.68 3.92 0.20
C THR A 158 -4.57 4.56 1.00
N LYS A 159 -3.33 4.46 0.52
CA LYS A 159 -2.16 5.12 1.11
C LYS A 159 -1.42 5.94 0.06
N GLY A 160 -1.59 7.27 0.12
CA GLY A 160 -0.94 8.22 -0.78
C GLY A 160 -1.68 8.48 -2.09
N VAL A 161 -2.95 8.06 -2.18
CA VAL A 161 -3.83 8.40 -3.31
C VAL A 161 -4.43 9.77 -3.06
N GLU A 162 -3.98 10.75 -3.83
CA GLU A 162 -4.28 12.16 -3.61
C GLU A 162 -5.59 12.61 -4.25
N THR A 163 -5.99 11.97 -5.36
CA THR A 163 -7.15 12.39 -6.15
C THR A 163 -8.03 11.22 -6.55
N PHE A 164 -9.34 11.37 -6.32
CA PHE A 164 -10.37 10.45 -6.80
C PHE A 164 -11.23 11.16 -7.84
N GLY A 165 -11.29 10.60 -9.04
CA GLY A 165 -12.08 11.10 -10.15
C GLY A 165 -13.58 11.03 -9.90
N ASN A 166 -14.35 11.59 -10.83
CA ASN A 166 -15.81 11.56 -10.76
C ASN A 166 -16.31 10.11 -10.82
N ASN A 167 -17.24 9.78 -9.92
CA ASN A 167 -17.84 8.44 -9.80
C ASN A 167 -16.83 7.29 -9.66
N ALA A 168 -15.58 7.55 -9.22
CA ALA A 168 -14.50 6.56 -9.18
C ALA A 168 -14.89 5.24 -8.49
N PHE A 169 -15.65 5.31 -7.40
CA PHE A 169 -16.21 4.22 -6.59
C PHE A 169 -17.73 4.38 -6.42
N HIS A 170 -18.43 4.85 -7.45
CA HIS A 170 -19.88 5.00 -7.42
C HIS A 170 -20.56 3.63 -7.39
N SER A 171 -21.52 3.42 -6.50
CA SER A 171 -22.36 2.21 -6.41
C SER A 171 -21.58 0.91 -6.18
N CYS A 172 -20.49 0.96 -5.42
CA CYS A 172 -19.84 -0.21 -4.82
C CYS A 172 -20.66 -0.69 -3.60
N GLN A 173 -21.74 -1.42 -3.86
CA GLN A 173 -22.81 -1.69 -2.88
C GLN A 173 -22.38 -2.49 -1.65
N GLN A 174 -21.29 -3.26 -1.73
CA GLN A 174 -20.81 -4.11 -0.62
C GLN A 174 -19.78 -3.43 0.28
N VAL A 175 -19.25 -2.25 -0.09
CA VAL A 175 -18.22 -1.58 0.70
C VAL A 175 -18.81 -1.16 2.03
N GLU A 176 -18.23 -1.65 3.13
CA GLU A 176 -18.61 -1.30 4.49
C GLU A 176 -17.71 -0.22 5.11
N TYR A 177 -16.44 -0.20 4.71
CA TYR A 177 -15.41 0.67 5.30
C TYR A 177 -14.59 1.38 4.24
N ILE A 178 -14.42 2.69 4.41
CA ILE A 178 -13.58 3.52 3.55
C ILE A 178 -12.53 4.21 4.43
N ASN A 179 -11.25 3.94 4.17
CA ASN A 179 -10.11 4.58 4.82
C ASN A 179 -9.16 5.17 3.78
N LEU A 180 -9.15 6.50 3.63
CA LEU A 180 -8.38 7.19 2.60
C LEU A 180 -7.27 8.02 3.21
N GLU A 181 -6.01 7.65 2.99
CA GLU A 181 -4.87 8.39 3.51
C GLU A 181 -4.17 9.26 2.45
N GLY A 182 -3.93 10.53 2.81
CA GLY A 182 -3.19 11.48 1.97
C GLY A 182 -4.02 12.08 0.83
N VAL A 183 -5.29 12.40 1.09
CA VAL A 183 -6.22 12.89 0.06
C VAL A 183 -6.17 14.41 -0.09
N LYS A 184 -6.17 14.89 -1.33
CA LYS A 184 -6.31 16.31 -1.71
C LYS A 184 -7.67 16.61 -2.33
N SER A 185 -8.22 15.69 -3.14
CA SER A 185 -9.52 15.92 -3.76
C SER A 185 -10.32 14.64 -4.00
N ILE A 186 -11.64 14.77 -3.80
CA ILE A 186 -12.62 13.73 -4.12
C ILE A 186 -13.62 14.33 -5.11
N GLY A 187 -13.75 13.71 -6.28
CA GLY A 187 -14.57 14.18 -7.38
C GLY A 187 -16.07 14.10 -7.14
N THR A 188 -16.84 14.55 -8.12
CA THR A 188 -18.31 14.51 -8.07
C THR A 188 -18.78 13.05 -8.02
N GLY A 189 -19.61 12.72 -7.03
CA GLY A 189 -20.19 11.39 -6.89
C GLY A 189 -19.18 10.26 -6.66
N ALA A 190 -17.92 10.56 -6.32
CA ALA A 190 -16.83 9.58 -6.32
C ALA A 190 -17.12 8.33 -5.46
N PHE A 191 -17.81 8.48 -4.33
CA PHE A 191 -18.25 7.39 -3.45
C PHE A 191 -19.78 7.41 -3.24
N GLN A 192 -20.52 7.90 -4.23
CA GLN A 192 -21.98 7.98 -4.19
C GLN A 192 -22.61 6.58 -4.25
N SER A 193 -23.73 6.43 -3.56
CA SER A 193 -24.59 5.23 -3.57
C SER A 193 -23.88 3.97 -3.06
N ASN A 194 -22.89 4.10 -2.17
CA ASN A 194 -22.31 2.95 -1.48
C ASN A 194 -23.17 2.60 -0.26
N ALA A 195 -24.25 1.85 -0.48
CA ALA A 195 -25.34 1.71 0.49
C ALA A 195 -24.90 1.07 1.82
N SER A 196 -23.92 0.16 1.78
CA SER A 196 -23.44 -0.58 2.96
C SER A 196 -22.34 0.13 3.76
N VAL A 197 -21.84 1.30 3.31
CA VAL A 197 -20.74 1.99 3.99
C VAL A 197 -21.21 2.45 5.36
N LYS A 198 -20.50 2.02 6.42
CA LYS A 198 -20.77 2.36 7.81
C LYS A 198 -19.87 3.48 8.31
N THR A 199 -18.61 3.49 7.85
CA THR A 199 -17.57 4.40 8.32
C THR A 199 -16.74 4.95 7.16
N VAL A 200 -16.49 6.25 7.19
CA VAL A 200 -15.55 6.93 6.29
C VAL A 200 -14.50 7.65 7.13
N THR A 201 -13.23 7.34 6.91
CA THR A 201 -12.09 8.05 7.50
C THR A 201 -11.22 8.61 6.39
N ILE A 202 -10.89 9.89 6.46
CA ILE A 202 -10.04 10.58 5.48
C ILE A 202 -8.92 11.30 6.22
N THR A 203 -7.68 11.12 5.78
CA THR A 203 -6.54 11.98 6.15
C THR A 203 -6.10 12.82 4.96
N GLY A 204 -5.70 14.05 5.22
CA GLY A 204 -5.29 15.00 4.19
C GLY A 204 -3.78 14.99 3.95
N VAL A 205 -3.34 15.74 2.96
CA VAL A 205 -1.92 16.07 2.77
C VAL A 205 -1.61 17.39 3.46
N GLU A 206 -0.60 17.44 4.32
CA GLU A 206 -0.18 18.67 4.99
C GLU A 206 0.07 19.81 3.98
N GLY A 207 -0.35 21.03 4.34
CA GLY A 207 -0.24 22.20 3.46
C GLY A 207 -1.14 22.19 2.23
N SER A 208 -1.94 21.14 1.99
CA SER A 208 -2.82 21.03 0.82
C SER A 208 -4.29 21.00 1.24
N PRO A 209 -5.14 21.94 0.78
CA PRO A 209 -6.55 21.94 1.13
C PRO A 209 -7.27 20.73 0.53
N LEU A 210 -8.06 20.04 1.36
CA LEU A 210 -8.94 18.94 0.94
C LEU A 210 -10.30 19.48 0.48
N LYS A 211 -10.74 19.03 -0.70
CA LYS A 211 -12.06 19.31 -1.25
C LYS A 211 -12.85 18.02 -1.51
N LEU A 212 -14.08 17.97 -0.99
CA LEU A 212 -15.06 16.93 -1.31
C LEU A 212 -16.04 17.48 -2.35
N GLY A 213 -16.17 16.80 -3.49
CA GLY A 213 -17.02 17.21 -4.60
C GLY A 213 -18.52 17.11 -4.30
N LYS A 214 -19.32 17.60 -5.26
CA LYS A 214 -20.78 17.45 -5.22
C LYS A 214 -21.14 15.97 -5.11
N GLU A 215 -22.07 15.63 -4.23
CA GLU A 215 -22.56 14.26 -4.05
C GLU A 215 -21.49 13.20 -3.69
N ALA A 216 -20.29 13.61 -3.25
CA ALA A 216 -19.14 12.72 -3.06
C ALA A 216 -19.43 11.43 -2.29
N PHE A 217 -20.29 11.47 -1.27
CA PHE A 217 -20.76 10.34 -0.47
C PHE A 217 -22.29 10.32 -0.37
N ALA A 218 -23.01 10.85 -1.36
CA ALA A 218 -24.47 10.89 -1.33
C ALA A 218 -25.03 9.45 -1.37
N ASN A 219 -26.20 9.21 -0.77
CA ASN A 219 -26.89 7.91 -0.74
C ASN A 219 -26.10 6.77 -0.05
N CYS A 220 -25.12 7.06 0.79
CA CYS A 220 -24.53 6.05 1.70
C CYS A 220 -25.47 5.84 2.89
N ALA A 221 -26.52 5.03 2.70
CA ALA A 221 -27.66 4.94 3.61
C ALA A 221 -27.28 4.47 5.03
N GLU A 222 -26.33 3.56 5.14
CA GLU A 222 -25.83 2.99 6.41
C GLU A 222 -24.68 3.79 7.04
N LEU A 223 -24.28 4.93 6.45
CA LEU A 223 -23.13 5.71 6.91
C LEU A 223 -23.43 6.34 8.27
N LYS A 224 -22.72 5.88 9.31
CA LYS A 224 -22.90 6.31 10.71
C LYS A 224 -21.86 7.32 11.14
N THR A 225 -20.61 7.12 10.74
CA THR A 225 -19.47 7.89 11.22
C THR A 225 -18.62 8.39 10.07
N VAL A 226 -18.23 9.66 10.17
CA VAL A 226 -17.32 10.29 9.21
C VAL A 226 -16.23 11.02 10.00
N SER A 227 -14.97 10.83 9.61
CA SER A 227 -13.81 11.55 10.14
C SER A 227 -13.12 12.30 9.00
N LEU A 228 -13.04 13.63 9.12
CA LEU A 228 -12.44 14.54 8.16
C LEU A 228 -11.22 15.25 8.76
N PRO A 229 -10.15 15.48 7.98
CA PRO A 229 -8.90 16.01 8.49
C PRO A 229 -8.90 17.55 8.59
N ALA A 230 -7.87 18.11 9.21
CA ALA A 230 -7.75 19.54 9.46
C ALA A 230 -7.68 20.38 8.18
N GLN A 231 -7.24 19.76 7.08
CA GLN A 231 -7.12 20.39 5.77
C GLN A 231 -8.45 20.54 5.02
N THR A 232 -9.56 20.04 5.57
CA THR A 232 -10.88 20.13 4.93
C THR A 232 -11.27 21.58 4.72
N ASN A 233 -11.39 22.00 3.46
CA ASN A 233 -11.66 23.40 3.10
C ASN A 233 -13.06 23.59 2.49
N GLU A 234 -13.53 22.62 1.71
CA GLU A 234 -14.87 22.65 1.11
C GLU A 234 -15.49 21.25 1.10
N ILE A 235 -16.78 21.19 1.45
CA ILE A 235 -17.61 20.00 1.33
C ILE A 235 -18.78 20.34 0.41
N GLY A 236 -18.76 19.73 -0.78
CA GLY A 236 -19.64 20.03 -1.89
C GLY A 236 -21.13 19.92 -1.58
N ALA A 237 -21.94 20.51 -2.46
CA ALA A 237 -23.39 20.41 -2.40
C ALA A 237 -23.80 18.93 -2.42
N SER A 238 -24.73 18.56 -1.53
CA SER A 238 -25.23 17.20 -1.42
C SER A 238 -24.18 16.12 -1.11
N ALA A 239 -22.97 16.47 -0.66
CA ALA A 239 -21.88 15.51 -0.44
C ALA A 239 -22.26 14.34 0.48
N PHE A 240 -23.08 14.56 1.52
CA PHE A 240 -23.61 13.52 2.40
C PHE A 240 -25.14 13.45 2.35
N ASN A 241 -25.74 13.88 1.24
CA ASN A 241 -27.19 13.83 1.11
C ASN A 241 -27.69 12.39 1.19
N PHE A 242 -28.84 12.18 1.83
CA PHE A 242 -29.43 10.86 2.08
C PHE A 242 -28.59 9.86 2.90
N CYS A 243 -27.52 10.29 3.56
CA CYS A 243 -26.84 9.49 4.60
C CYS A 243 -27.67 9.50 5.90
N ARG A 244 -28.79 8.79 5.89
CA ARG A 244 -29.85 8.90 6.92
C ARG A 244 -29.41 8.39 8.30
N GLN A 245 -28.41 7.52 8.36
CA GLN A 245 -27.86 6.99 9.60
C GLN A 245 -26.68 7.79 10.18
N LEU A 246 -26.31 8.93 9.57
CA LEU A 246 -25.17 9.71 10.03
C LEU A 246 -25.45 10.28 11.43
N VAL A 247 -24.73 9.78 12.43
CA VAL A 247 -24.87 10.18 13.84
C VAL A 247 -23.65 10.92 14.36
N SER A 248 -22.48 10.72 13.75
CA SER A 248 -21.23 11.35 14.19
C SER A 248 -20.43 11.85 13.00
N LEU A 249 -20.12 13.15 13.01
CA LEU A 249 -19.12 13.74 12.13
C LEU A 249 -18.02 14.32 13.02
N ARG A 250 -16.79 13.83 12.85
CA ARG A 250 -15.58 14.41 13.44
C ARG A 250 -14.85 15.18 12.37
N ILE A 251 -14.56 16.45 12.60
CA ILE A 251 -13.79 17.28 11.67
C ILE A 251 -12.69 18.02 12.41
N ALA A 252 -11.44 17.80 12.02
CA ALA A 252 -10.28 18.40 12.70
C ALA A 252 -9.98 19.84 12.24
N ALA A 253 -10.81 20.43 11.36
CA ALA A 253 -10.58 21.76 10.81
C ALA A 253 -10.92 22.83 11.88
N PRO A 254 -9.98 23.73 12.24
CA PRO A 254 -10.22 24.76 13.25
C PRO A 254 -11.17 25.87 12.79
N GLU A 255 -11.27 26.08 11.47
CA GLU A 255 -12.24 26.95 10.83
C GLU A 255 -13.32 26.10 10.14
N PRO A 256 -14.60 26.48 10.18
CA PRO A 256 -15.66 25.75 9.51
C PRO A 256 -15.43 25.75 7.99
N PRO A 257 -15.29 24.57 7.36
CA PRO A 257 -15.20 24.49 5.91
C PRO A 257 -16.45 25.05 5.24
N LYS A 258 -16.29 25.47 3.97
CA LYS A 258 -17.42 25.88 3.16
C LYS A 258 -18.36 24.69 2.91
N VAL A 259 -19.64 24.92 3.18
CA VAL A 259 -20.73 23.96 3.04
C VAL A 259 -21.94 24.62 2.37
N PHE A 260 -22.87 23.80 1.92
CA PHE A 260 -24.08 24.23 1.21
C PHE A 260 -25.33 23.73 1.95
N ARG A 261 -26.49 24.34 1.66
CA ARG A 261 -27.80 23.97 2.25
C ARG A 261 -28.09 22.47 2.21
N THR A 262 -27.63 21.79 1.15
CA THR A 262 -27.86 20.35 0.91
C THR A 262 -26.69 19.45 1.30
N THR A 263 -25.56 19.98 1.76
CA THR A 263 -24.34 19.19 2.04
C THR A 263 -24.61 18.00 2.97
N PHE A 264 -25.38 18.22 4.03
CA PHE A 264 -25.74 17.18 5.00
C PHE A 264 -27.22 16.80 4.88
N PRO A 265 -27.59 15.57 5.29
CA PRO A 265 -28.98 15.13 5.27
C PRO A 265 -29.84 16.05 6.16
N SER A 266 -31.13 16.15 5.87
CA SER A 266 -32.07 16.73 6.82
C SER A 266 -32.00 15.98 8.17
N LYS A 267 -32.23 16.70 9.27
CA LYS A 267 -32.36 16.07 10.59
C LYS A 267 -33.53 15.09 10.56
N VAL A 268 -33.30 13.86 11.01
CA VAL A 268 -34.38 12.88 11.17
C VAL A 268 -34.93 13.05 12.60
N PRO A 269 -36.23 13.27 12.79
CA PRO A 269 -36.82 13.37 14.13
C PRO A 269 -36.44 12.16 15.00
N GLY A 270 -36.04 12.41 16.25
CA GLY A 270 -35.59 11.36 17.18
C GLY A 270 -34.13 10.91 17.03
N THR A 271 -33.37 11.47 16.08
CA THR A 271 -31.93 11.17 15.94
C THR A 271 -31.05 12.24 16.60
N ASN A 272 -29.98 11.81 17.25
CA ASN A 272 -28.94 12.70 17.77
C ASN A 272 -27.72 12.65 16.85
N ARG A 273 -27.51 13.72 16.07
CA ARG A 273 -26.35 13.85 15.18
C ARG A 273 -25.36 14.85 15.78
N VAL A 274 -24.21 14.37 16.24
CA VAL A 274 -23.20 15.19 16.92
C VAL A 274 -22.09 15.59 15.93
N LEU A 275 -21.73 16.87 15.96
CA LEU A 275 -20.52 17.37 15.31
C LEU A 275 -19.42 17.53 16.35
N TYR A 276 -18.31 16.83 16.16
CA TYR A 276 -17.11 17.01 16.95
C TYR A 276 -16.13 17.92 16.20
N VAL A 277 -15.68 18.98 16.87
CA VAL A 277 -14.73 19.99 16.34
C VAL A 277 -13.56 20.21 17.31
N PRO A 278 -12.43 20.81 16.87
CA PRO A 278 -11.30 21.04 17.76
C PRO A 278 -11.66 22.01 18.89
N LYS A 279 -10.99 21.86 20.05
CA LYS A 279 -11.09 22.82 21.16
C LYS A 279 -10.86 24.26 20.66
N GLY A 280 -11.73 25.18 21.07
CA GLY A 280 -11.73 26.58 20.64
C GLY A 280 -12.44 26.85 19.30
N SER A 281 -12.99 25.83 18.63
CA SER A 281 -13.64 25.98 17.31
C SER A 281 -15.16 26.02 17.38
N LYS A 282 -15.79 25.61 18.50
CA LYS A 282 -17.24 25.46 18.59
C LYS A 282 -18.01 26.72 18.18
N ALA A 283 -17.65 27.88 18.73
CA ALA A 283 -18.35 29.14 18.45
C ALA A 283 -18.31 29.51 16.96
N LYS A 284 -17.21 29.18 16.26
CA LYS A 284 -17.05 29.44 14.82
C LYS A 284 -17.99 28.58 13.98
N TYR A 285 -18.12 27.30 14.32
CA TYR A 285 -19.06 26.40 13.66
C TYR A 285 -20.52 26.75 13.97
N GLU A 286 -20.83 27.17 15.20
CA GLU A 286 -22.19 27.60 15.59
C GLU A 286 -22.66 28.87 14.86
N ALA A 287 -21.73 29.73 14.43
CA ALA A 287 -22.03 30.93 13.67
C ALA A 287 -22.42 30.67 12.20
N VAL A 288 -22.29 29.43 11.70
CA VAL A 288 -22.57 29.07 10.31
C VAL A 288 -23.83 28.20 10.24
N ALA A 289 -24.91 28.73 9.64
CA ALA A 289 -26.24 28.09 9.58
C ALA A 289 -26.19 26.62 9.12
N PHE A 290 -25.49 26.30 8.02
CA PHE A 290 -25.46 24.93 7.50
C PHE A 290 -24.65 23.94 8.34
N TRP A 291 -23.86 24.42 9.30
CA TRP A 291 -23.28 23.61 10.37
C TRP A 291 -24.25 23.56 11.57
N LYS A 292 -24.66 24.70 12.11
CA LYS A 292 -25.55 24.78 13.28
C LYS A 292 -26.89 24.05 13.08
N ASP A 293 -27.53 24.22 11.93
CA ASP A 293 -28.88 23.74 11.65
C ASP A 293 -28.90 22.25 11.36
N LYS A 294 -27.78 21.68 10.91
CA LYS A 294 -27.69 20.27 10.52
C LYS A 294 -27.27 19.37 11.68
N PHE A 295 -26.63 19.87 12.73
CA PHE A 295 -26.23 19.02 13.86
C PHE A 295 -27.09 19.27 15.09
N SER A 296 -27.34 18.23 15.87
CA SER A 296 -28.11 18.29 17.12
C SER A 296 -27.29 18.96 18.22
N SER A 297 -26.00 18.66 18.29
CA SER A 297 -25.02 19.32 19.15
C SER A 297 -23.70 19.54 18.39
N ILE A 298 -22.95 20.54 18.85
CA ILE A 298 -21.56 20.76 18.47
C ILE A 298 -20.72 20.65 19.75
N GLU A 299 -19.77 19.73 19.74
CA GLU A 299 -18.95 19.33 20.88
C GLU A 299 -17.48 19.48 20.54
N GLU A 300 -16.69 19.93 21.51
CA GLU A 300 -15.25 20.05 21.36
C GLU A 300 -14.56 18.79 21.85
N THR A 301 -13.56 18.33 21.12
CA THR A 301 -12.81 17.12 21.46
C THR A 301 -11.36 17.24 21.01
N ASP A 302 -10.52 16.34 21.52
CA ASP A 302 -9.17 16.17 21.03
C ASP A 302 -9.18 15.37 19.72
N PHE A 303 -8.30 15.77 18.80
CA PHE A 303 -8.04 15.07 17.54
C PHE A 303 -6.60 14.54 17.62
N TYR A 304 -6.45 13.25 17.31
CA TYR A 304 -5.17 12.55 17.27
C TYR A 304 -4.77 12.32 15.81
#